data_AF-J6HGE8-F1
#
_entry.id   AF-J6HGE8-F1
#
_cell.length_a   1.000
_cell.length_b   1.000
_cell.length_c   1.000
_cell.angle_alpha   90.00
_cell.angle_beta   90.00
_cell.angle_gamma   90.00
#
_symmetry.space_group_name_H-M   'P 1'
#
loop_
_entity.id
_entity.type
_entity.pdbx_description
1 polymer ?
#
loop_
_entity_poly.entity_id
_entity_poly.type
_entity_poly.pdbx_seq_one_letter_code
_entity_poly.pdbx_strand_id
1 'polypeptide(L)'
;MDTAACFTSAGLSLRKVQQDFIEAAGLGLNVQNKLALLSAETGVGKTLGYLVPAMQILVKNPGAKFVIATNSHALMHQIFRSDRLSLERMAEEAGIKVTFSRLMGKASYISPDKVRELLRVSDTYDSETVQLLEKLRGWSKPLVEFEEEYGELPTLIKPDMVTFSFWDDIQNVNDIRREALNADFIVTTHAMVMIDCLCNHGILGDKENLYLIVDEADMFVDMLEVWKQRRFNLRELLSSFSAYIPRTGVEIIKELESDITKIAGGLHFCSTPEAVELFDRSFKALAMVGRKIKDEEPRKSFFDCIYRWEMLGMSGGQKGIGVSKVRYEPALIAVNPFIGMNLGRYCTQWRSALLTSATLAITNTPEGGMEWLCKTLALNDDMVSIKRIFAPESYGTMTLTIAGAAFPKVFSDPKEQEFSSKWLAAVTDQLSRMPGPVLVLTASHSETRAIAGRLGEVSQPVYIQQAGQPLSEIIKLYQKKPGILISAGASVGLSPRGEQGEQIFHDLLITRIPFPPPDRMKVESLYGYLKDRGYGLTLESVHRTIYLENLRKVIRKGKQSVGRGIRSETDSIRIMILDPRFPEPADLSSRHRSLEHIIPVRFRREYRSCEILSPAHCEEDIQC
;
A
#
# COMPACT_ATOMS: atom_id res chain seq x y z
N MET A 1 -16.04 -14.86 -28.85
CA MET A 1 -14.90 -13.92 -28.98
C MET A 1 -13.63 -14.74 -28.91
N ASP A 2 -12.82 -14.72 -29.97
CA ASP A 2 -11.52 -15.36 -29.96
C ASP A 2 -10.51 -14.44 -29.25
N THR A 3 -10.02 -14.90 -28.09
CA THR A 3 -9.10 -14.08 -27.27
C THR A 3 -7.76 -13.88 -27.97
N ALA A 4 -7.27 -14.88 -28.71
CA ALA A 4 -5.98 -14.76 -29.40
C ALA A 4 -6.05 -13.76 -30.57
N ALA A 5 -7.16 -13.75 -31.30
CA ALA A 5 -7.42 -12.78 -32.35
C ALA A 5 -7.42 -11.34 -31.81
N CYS A 6 -8.10 -11.08 -30.68
CA CYS A 6 -8.10 -9.77 -30.04
C CYS A 6 -6.70 -9.33 -29.58
N PHE A 7 -5.91 -10.22 -28.99
CA PHE A 7 -4.52 -9.88 -28.64
C PHE A 7 -3.71 -9.48 -29.87
N THR A 8 -3.88 -10.23 -30.98
CA THR A 8 -3.21 -9.96 -32.24
C THR A 8 -3.62 -8.59 -32.82
N SER A 9 -4.90 -8.21 -32.77
CA SER A 9 -5.38 -6.90 -33.24
C SER A 9 -4.80 -5.74 -32.43
N ALA A 10 -4.47 -5.95 -31.17
CA ALA A 10 -3.76 -4.99 -30.34
C ALA A 10 -2.23 -4.99 -30.55
N GLY A 11 -1.69 -5.86 -31.41
CA GLY A 11 -0.25 -6.02 -31.63
C GLY A 11 0.47 -6.78 -30.51
N LEU A 12 -0.25 -7.63 -29.76
CA LEU A 12 0.25 -8.37 -28.62
C LEU A 12 0.21 -9.88 -28.87
N SER A 13 1.13 -10.61 -28.25
CA SER A 13 1.13 -12.08 -28.24
C SER A 13 0.53 -12.61 -26.93
N LEU A 14 -0.47 -13.48 -27.03
CA LEU A 14 -1.05 -14.15 -25.87
C LEU A 14 -0.16 -15.32 -25.41
N ARG A 15 0.19 -15.34 -24.12
CA ARG A 15 0.97 -16.43 -23.50
C ARG A 15 0.06 -17.39 -22.77
N LYS A 16 0.46 -18.67 -22.67
CA LYS A 16 -0.36 -19.72 -22.03
C LYS A 16 -0.78 -19.36 -20.60
N VAL A 17 0.16 -18.94 -19.75
CA VAL A 17 -0.14 -18.53 -18.36
C VAL A 17 -1.10 -17.33 -18.29
N GLN A 18 -1.03 -16.42 -19.26
CA GLN A 18 -1.92 -15.26 -19.34
C GLN A 18 -3.32 -15.67 -19.79
N GLN A 19 -3.42 -16.60 -20.74
CA GLN A 19 -4.68 -17.21 -21.15
C GLN A 19 -5.35 -17.93 -19.98
N ASP A 20 -4.61 -18.75 -19.23
CA ASP A 20 -5.13 -19.48 -18.07
C ASP A 20 -5.63 -18.50 -16.98
N PHE A 21 -4.93 -17.37 -16.81
CA PHE A 21 -5.37 -16.29 -15.91
C PHE A 21 -6.66 -15.63 -16.40
N ILE A 22 -6.77 -15.31 -17.70
CA ILE A 22 -7.97 -14.72 -18.32
C ILE A 22 -9.18 -15.65 -18.13
N GLU A 23 -9.00 -16.94 -18.40
CA GLU A 23 -10.04 -17.96 -18.24
C GLU A 23 -10.50 -18.06 -16.78
N ALA A 24 -9.56 -18.10 -15.82
CA ALA A 24 -9.89 -18.14 -14.40
C ALA A 24 -10.56 -16.86 -13.88
N ALA A 25 -10.12 -15.69 -14.34
CA ALA A 25 -10.74 -14.41 -14.01
C ALA A 25 -12.16 -14.33 -14.58
N GLY A 26 -12.37 -14.77 -15.82
CA GLY A 26 -13.69 -14.89 -16.42
C GLY A 26 -14.60 -15.87 -15.67
N LEU A 27 -14.12 -17.05 -15.33
CA LEU A 27 -14.87 -18.03 -14.51
C LEU A 27 -15.26 -17.42 -13.17
N GLY A 28 -14.32 -16.77 -12.48
CA GLY A 28 -14.54 -16.14 -11.19
C GLY A 28 -15.59 -15.02 -11.23
N LEU A 29 -15.48 -14.11 -12.20
CA LEU A 29 -16.37 -12.96 -12.38
C LEU A 29 -17.79 -13.35 -12.84
N ASN A 30 -17.97 -14.53 -13.44
CA ASN A 30 -19.29 -15.02 -13.83
C ASN A 30 -20.10 -15.61 -12.66
N VAL A 31 -19.50 -15.81 -11.48
CA VAL A 31 -20.22 -16.30 -10.30
C VAL A 31 -20.74 -15.13 -9.48
N GLN A 32 -22.07 -15.04 -9.37
CA GLN A 32 -22.75 -13.92 -8.74
C GLN A 32 -22.56 -13.88 -7.23
N ASN A 33 -22.36 -12.69 -6.66
CA ASN A 33 -22.23 -12.46 -5.21
C ASN A 33 -21.09 -13.25 -4.56
N LYS A 34 -20.04 -13.58 -5.34
CA LYS A 34 -18.84 -14.29 -4.87
C LYS A 34 -17.57 -13.50 -5.20
N LEU A 35 -16.50 -13.94 -4.57
CA LEU A 35 -15.16 -13.41 -4.70
C LEU A 35 -14.22 -14.40 -5.41
N ALA A 36 -13.55 -13.97 -6.45
CA ALA A 36 -12.43 -14.70 -7.04
C ALA A 36 -11.11 -14.20 -6.43
N LEU A 37 -10.22 -15.13 -6.05
CA LEU A 37 -8.90 -14.83 -5.51
C LEU A 37 -7.81 -15.41 -6.42
N LEU A 38 -7.12 -14.54 -7.16
CA LEU A 38 -6.10 -14.96 -8.13
C LEU A 38 -4.75 -14.33 -7.77
N SER A 39 -3.75 -15.13 -7.44
CA SER A 39 -2.37 -14.63 -7.32
C SER A 39 -1.71 -14.73 -8.68
N ALA A 40 -1.17 -13.63 -9.20
CA ALA A 40 -0.50 -13.63 -10.50
C ALA A 40 0.83 -12.89 -10.44
N GLU A 41 1.91 -13.64 -10.49
CA GLU A 41 3.28 -13.11 -10.38
C GLU A 41 3.61 -12.10 -11.48
N THR A 42 4.69 -11.34 -11.30
CA THR A 42 5.22 -10.46 -12.34
C THR A 42 5.47 -11.28 -13.62
N GLY A 43 5.09 -10.71 -14.75
CA GLY A 43 5.22 -11.37 -16.05
C GLY A 43 3.95 -12.09 -16.52
N VAL A 44 2.94 -12.37 -15.69
CA VAL A 44 1.68 -13.00 -16.15
C VAL A 44 0.87 -12.09 -17.08
N GLY A 45 0.99 -10.75 -16.96
CA GLY A 45 0.15 -9.81 -17.70
C GLY A 45 -1.22 -9.58 -17.05
N LYS A 46 -1.21 -9.38 -15.72
CA LYS A 46 -2.40 -9.23 -14.86
C LYS A 46 -3.44 -8.24 -15.38
N THR A 47 -3.01 -7.04 -15.79
CA THR A 47 -3.91 -5.95 -16.15
C THR A 47 -4.83 -6.33 -17.30
N LEU A 48 -4.25 -6.71 -18.45
CA LEU A 48 -5.04 -7.26 -19.56
C LEU A 48 -5.73 -8.58 -19.16
N GLY A 49 -5.11 -9.35 -18.26
CA GLY A 49 -5.66 -10.57 -17.72
C GLY A 49 -7.03 -10.44 -17.05
N TYR A 50 -7.32 -9.29 -16.39
CA TYR A 50 -8.64 -9.01 -15.82
C TYR A 50 -9.50 -8.08 -16.68
N LEU A 51 -8.90 -7.24 -17.54
CA LEU A 51 -9.64 -6.34 -18.43
C LEU A 51 -10.32 -7.10 -19.58
N VAL A 52 -9.66 -8.09 -20.15
CA VAL A 52 -10.20 -8.90 -21.25
C VAL A 52 -11.45 -9.68 -20.85
N PRO A 53 -11.48 -10.44 -19.73
CA PRO A 53 -12.71 -11.10 -19.32
C PRO A 53 -13.81 -10.11 -18.91
N ALA A 54 -13.47 -8.95 -18.37
CA ALA A 54 -14.44 -7.88 -18.10
C ALA A 54 -15.09 -7.35 -19.40
N MET A 55 -14.29 -7.09 -20.44
CA MET A 55 -14.78 -6.75 -21.78
C MET A 55 -15.65 -7.86 -22.38
N GLN A 56 -15.27 -9.13 -22.22
CA GLN A 56 -16.10 -10.26 -22.67
C GLN A 56 -17.47 -10.31 -21.96
N ILE A 57 -17.53 -9.91 -20.69
CA ILE A 57 -18.79 -9.77 -19.95
C ILE A 57 -19.59 -8.58 -20.49
N LEU A 58 -18.96 -7.43 -20.79
CA LEU A 58 -19.63 -6.27 -21.41
C LEU A 58 -20.28 -6.63 -22.75
N VAL A 59 -19.61 -7.41 -23.60
CA VAL A 59 -20.17 -7.87 -24.88
C VAL A 59 -21.48 -8.64 -24.67
N LYS A 60 -21.61 -9.41 -23.58
CA LYS A 60 -22.81 -10.19 -23.26
C LYS A 60 -23.84 -9.41 -22.46
N ASN A 61 -23.41 -8.43 -21.68
CA ASN A 61 -24.23 -7.59 -20.82
C ASN A 61 -23.75 -6.13 -20.93
N PRO A 62 -24.28 -5.35 -21.88
CA PRO A 62 -23.91 -3.95 -22.07
C PRO A 62 -24.23 -3.03 -20.88
N GLY A 63 -25.06 -3.48 -19.92
CA GLY A 63 -25.34 -2.74 -18.69
C GLY A 63 -24.33 -2.98 -17.56
N ALA A 64 -23.42 -3.94 -17.72
CA ALA A 64 -22.36 -4.22 -16.74
C ALA A 64 -21.37 -3.05 -16.67
N LYS A 65 -20.83 -2.82 -15.47
CA LYS A 65 -19.78 -1.82 -15.25
C LYS A 65 -18.73 -2.38 -14.30
N PHE A 66 -17.47 -1.97 -14.49
CA PHE A 66 -16.32 -2.51 -13.78
C PHE A 66 -15.61 -1.41 -12.99
N VAL A 67 -15.59 -1.55 -11.67
CA VAL A 67 -14.79 -0.70 -10.79
C VAL A 67 -13.44 -1.36 -10.55
N ILE A 68 -12.37 -0.72 -11.00
CA ILE A 68 -11.00 -1.20 -10.85
C ILE A 68 -10.30 -0.36 -9.78
N ALA A 69 -10.05 -0.95 -8.62
CA ALA A 69 -9.34 -0.33 -7.52
C ALA A 69 -7.84 -0.64 -7.59
N THR A 70 -7.01 0.41 -7.54
CA THR A 70 -5.55 0.31 -7.55
C THR A 70 -4.94 1.00 -6.32
N ASN A 71 -3.69 0.66 -5.97
CA ASN A 71 -3.04 1.23 -4.79
C ASN A 71 -2.39 2.61 -5.00
N SER A 72 -2.09 3.00 -6.25
CA SER A 72 -1.30 4.19 -6.55
C SER A 72 -1.66 4.85 -7.88
N HIS A 73 -1.41 6.16 -7.96
CA HIS A 73 -1.57 6.94 -9.18
C HIS A 73 -0.70 6.40 -10.34
N ALA A 74 0.47 5.83 -10.05
CA ALA A 74 1.36 5.28 -11.08
C ALA A 74 0.74 4.05 -11.79
N LEU A 75 0.10 3.15 -11.04
CA LEU A 75 -0.62 2.00 -11.62
C LEU A 75 -1.86 2.47 -12.39
N MET A 76 -2.60 3.43 -11.84
CA MET A 76 -3.73 4.04 -12.54
C MET A 76 -3.28 4.67 -13.88
N HIS A 77 -2.16 5.38 -13.90
CA HIS A 77 -1.59 5.95 -15.11
C HIS A 77 -1.24 4.90 -16.16
N GLN A 78 -0.63 3.78 -15.73
CA GLN A 78 -0.34 2.67 -16.62
C GLN A 78 -1.61 2.12 -17.30
N ILE A 79 -2.70 1.98 -16.52
CA ILE A 79 -3.99 1.55 -17.06
C ILE A 79 -4.47 2.52 -18.15
N PHE A 80 -4.41 3.83 -17.92
CA PHE A 80 -4.91 4.82 -18.89
C PHE A 80 -4.04 5.00 -20.14
N ARG A 81 -2.75 4.68 -20.07
CA ARG A 81 -1.84 4.79 -21.22
C ARG A 81 -1.82 3.53 -22.07
N SER A 82 -1.14 2.48 -21.61
CA SER A 82 -0.89 1.31 -22.47
C SER A 82 -2.05 0.32 -22.48
N ASP A 83 -2.62 0.05 -21.30
CA ASP A 83 -3.55 -1.08 -21.15
C ASP A 83 -4.93 -0.74 -21.72
N ARG A 84 -5.41 0.50 -21.50
CA ARG A 84 -6.63 1.05 -22.08
C ARG A 84 -6.59 1.03 -23.61
N LEU A 85 -5.53 1.57 -24.22
CA LEU A 85 -5.40 1.60 -25.69
C LEU A 85 -5.41 0.19 -26.28
N SER A 86 -4.74 -0.75 -25.61
CA SER A 86 -4.74 -2.15 -26.01
C SER A 86 -6.15 -2.74 -25.93
N LEU A 87 -6.88 -2.49 -24.84
CA LEU A 87 -8.24 -2.98 -24.67
C LEU A 87 -9.23 -2.32 -25.65
N GLU A 88 -9.10 -1.02 -25.93
CA GLU A 88 -9.95 -0.32 -26.91
C GLU A 88 -9.82 -0.94 -28.31
N ARG A 89 -8.60 -1.26 -28.77
CA ARG A 89 -8.37 -1.99 -30.02
C ARG A 89 -8.97 -3.39 -30.01
N MET A 90 -8.85 -4.11 -28.89
CA MET A 90 -9.48 -5.43 -28.73
C MET A 90 -11.02 -5.33 -28.78
N ALA A 91 -11.57 -4.26 -28.22
CA ALA A 91 -13.01 -4.02 -28.17
C ALA A 91 -13.57 -3.66 -29.55
N GLU A 92 -12.84 -2.85 -30.32
CA GLU A 92 -13.16 -2.52 -31.72
C GLU A 92 -13.22 -3.78 -32.59
N GLU A 93 -12.23 -4.68 -32.47
CA GLU A 93 -12.23 -5.99 -33.14
C GLU A 93 -13.44 -6.86 -32.71
N ALA A 94 -13.92 -6.67 -31.48
CA ALA A 94 -15.10 -7.34 -30.95
C ALA A 94 -16.43 -6.70 -31.39
N GLY A 95 -16.38 -5.56 -32.09
CA GLY A 95 -17.56 -4.80 -32.50
C GLY A 95 -18.21 -3.98 -31.39
N ILE A 96 -17.51 -3.67 -30.29
CA ILE A 96 -18.02 -2.81 -29.21
C ILE A 96 -17.08 -1.64 -28.93
N LYS A 97 -17.62 -0.58 -28.34
CA LYS A 97 -16.83 0.53 -27.81
C LYS A 97 -16.84 0.45 -26.30
N VAL A 98 -15.68 0.64 -25.68
CA VAL A 98 -15.53 0.71 -24.22
C VAL A 98 -15.11 2.11 -23.80
N THR A 99 -15.52 2.51 -22.60
CA THR A 99 -15.24 3.82 -22.03
C THR A 99 -14.57 3.69 -20.67
N PHE A 100 -13.65 4.61 -20.38
CA PHE A 100 -12.89 4.66 -19.13
C PHE A 100 -13.06 6.00 -18.44
N SER A 101 -13.17 5.98 -17.12
CA SER A 101 -13.17 7.19 -16.27
C SER A 101 -12.28 7.01 -15.05
N ARG A 102 -11.71 8.11 -14.55
CA ARG A 102 -11.05 8.16 -13.24
C ARG A 102 -12.02 8.68 -12.19
N LEU A 103 -12.16 7.96 -11.08
CA LEU A 103 -12.93 8.42 -9.93
C LEU A 103 -12.03 8.47 -8.70
N MET A 104 -11.74 9.68 -8.21
CA MET A 104 -10.83 9.90 -7.09
C MET A 104 -11.50 10.64 -5.92
N GLY A 105 -10.77 10.81 -4.82
CA GLY A 105 -11.25 11.60 -3.70
C GLY A 105 -11.31 13.09 -4.06
N LYS A 106 -12.17 13.86 -3.38
CA LYS A 106 -12.34 15.30 -3.63
C LYS A 106 -11.02 16.07 -3.65
N ALA A 107 -10.12 15.75 -2.73
CA ALA A 107 -8.81 16.38 -2.60
C ALA A 107 -7.86 16.11 -3.79
N SER A 108 -8.27 15.31 -4.76
CA SER A 108 -7.54 15.11 -6.01
C SER A 108 -8.04 15.99 -7.15
N TYR A 109 -9.13 16.75 -6.97
CA TYR A 109 -9.69 17.63 -8.00
C TYR A 109 -9.33 19.10 -7.72
N ILE A 110 -9.17 19.88 -8.77
CA ILE A 110 -8.76 21.29 -8.69
C ILE A 110 -9.89 22.15 -8.12
N SER A 111 -9.55 23.04 -7.20
CA SER A 111 -10.41 24.11 -6.69
C SER A 111 -10.16 25.40 -7.48
N PRO A 112 -11.08 25.83 -8.36
CA PRO A 112 -10.89 27.07 -9.12
C PRO A 112 -10.73 28.30 -8.22
N ASP A 113 -11.35 28.29 -7.04
CA ASP A 113 -11.26 29.40 -6.08
C ASP A 113 -9.87 29.50 -5.44
N LYS A 114 -9.29 28.37 -5.02
CA LYS A 114 -7.91 28.39 -4.49
C LYS A 114 -6.88 28.77 -5.55
N VAL A 115 -7.04 28.28 -6.78
CA VAL A 115 -6.19 28.70 -7.90
C VAL A 115 -6.33 30.21 -8.15
N ARG A 116 -7.55 30.76 -8.06
CA ARG A 116 -7.80 32.20 -8.18
C ARG A 116 -7.12 33.00 -7.05
N GLU A 117 -7.10 32.48 -5.83
CA GLU A 117 -6.40 33.11 -4.70
C GLU A 117 -4.88 33.14 -4.91
N LEU A 118 -4.29 32.07 -5.41
CA LEU A 118 -2.86 32.04 -5.76
C LEU A 118 -2.54 33.03 -6.88
N LEU A 119 -3.41 33.14 -7.90
CA LEU A 119 -3.25 34.10 -8.99
C LEU A 119 -3.38 35.57 -8.53
N ARG A 120 -4.05 35.86 -7.40
CA ARG A 120 -4.11 37.22 -6.83
C ARG A 120 -2.77 37.71 -6.29
N VAL A 121 -1.87 36.78 -5.93
CA VAL A 121 -0.51 37.07 -5.49
C VAL A 121 0.52 36.66 -6.56
N SER A 122 0.11 36.71 -7.83
CA SER A 122 0.94 36.28 -8.98
C SER A 122 2.28 36.98 -9.09
N ASP A 123 2.39 38.23 -8.63
CA ASP A 123 3.66 38.99 -8.59
C ASP A 123 4.76 38.33 -7.75
N THR A 124 4.40 37.36 -6.89
CA THR A 124 5.36 36.61 -6.06
C THR A 124 5.94 35.36 -6.76
N TYR A 125 5.42 35.00 -7.93
CA TYR A 125 5.82 33.82 -8.69
C TYR A 125 6.50 34.19 -10.01
N ASP A 126 7.32 33.29 -10.54
CA ASP A 126 7.91 33.44 -11.87
C ASP A 126 6.85 33.30 -12.98
N SER A 127 7.21 33.71 -14.21
CA SER A 127 6.30 33.72 -15.35
C SER A 127 5.81 32.31 -15.74
N GLU A 128 6.63 31.27 -15.56
CA GLU A 128 6.25 29.89 -15.90
C GLU A 128 5.18 29.36 -14.94
N THR A 129 5.35 29.62 -13.65
CA THR A 129 4.40 29.28 -12.59
C THR A 129 3.05 29.96 -12.83
N VAL A 130 3.04 31.25 -13.17
CA VAL A 130 1.79 31.98 -13.46
C VAL A 130 1.08 31.39 -14.68
N GLN A 131 1.82 31.06 -15.75
CA GLN A 131 1.22 30.43 -16.94
C GLN A 131 0.60 29.06 -16.63
N LEU A 132 1.24 28.26 -15.77
CA LEU A 132 0.71 26.97 -15.36
C LEU A 132 -0.57 27.14 -14.51
N LEU A 133 -0.58 28.07 -13.56
CA LEU A 133 -1.76 28.38 -12.73
C LEU A 133 -2.94 28.88 -13.57
N GLU A 134 -2.69 29.69 -14.60
CA GLU A 134 -3.73 30.12 -15.55
C GLU A 134 -4.36 28.95 -16.31
N LYS A 135 -3.57 27.96 -16.73
CA LYS A 135 -4.10 26.71 -17.31
C LYS A 135 -4.90 25.91 -16.27
N LEU A 136 -4.38 25.82 -15.05
CA LEU A 136 -5.00 25.07 -13.94
C LEU A 136 -6.36 25.67 -13.55
N ARG A 137 -6.54 26.99 -13.67
CA ARG A 137 -7.81 27.68 -13.38
C ARG A 137 -8.98 27.14 -14.20
N GLY A 138 -8.73 26.71 -15.43
CA GLY A 138 -9.75 26.15 -16.34
C GLY A 138 -9.92 24.63 -16.22
N TRP A 139 -9.16 23.96 -15.35
CA TRP A 139 -9.12 22.50 -15.28
C TRP A 139 -10.19 21.95 -14.33
N SER A 140 -10.99 21.00 -14.81
CA SER A 140 -12.09 20.37 -14.04
C SER A 140 -11.83 18.92 -13.64
N LYS A 141 -10.78 18.29 -14.20
CA LYS A 141 -10.42 16.89 -13.96
C LYS A 141 -9.46 16.77 -12.76
N PRO A 142 -9.08 15.55 -12.33
CA PRO A 142 -8.11 15.40 -11.27
C PRO A 142 -6.75 16.05 -11.58
N LEU A 143 -6.04 16.50 -10.55
CA LEU A 143 -4.71 17.11 -10.64
C LEU A 143 -3.70 16.19 -11.34
N VAL A 144 -3.75 14.88 -11.07
CA VAL A 144 -2.84 13.92 -11.72
C VAL A 144 -2.97 13.95 -13.25
N GLU A 145 -4.17 14.18 -13.78
CA GLU A 145 -4.37 14.29 -15.24
C GLU A 145 -3.78 15.58 -15.78
N PHE A 146 -3.85 16.66 -15.00
CA PHE A 146 -3.19 17.92 -15.35
C PHE A 146 -1.67 17.73 -15.40
N GLU A 147 -1.10 17.06 -14.39
CA GLU A 147 0.35 16.81 -14.32
C GLU A 147 0.85 15.92 -15.46
N GLU A 148 0.03 14.98 -15.92
CA GLU A 148 0.31 14.12 -17.07
C GLU A 148 0.35 14.91 -18.40
N GLU A 149 -0.44 15.98 -18.54
CA GLU A 149 -0.58 16.78 -19.76
C GLU A 149 0.34 18.01 -19.78
N TYR A 150 0.49 18.68 -18.64
CA TYR A 150 1.17 19.97 -18.53
C TYR A 150 2.45 19.95 -17.68
N GLY A 151 2.74 18.84 -16.99
CA GLY A 151 3.89 18.69 -16.09
C GLY A 151 3.54 18.89 -14.61
N GLU A 152 4.46 18.47 -13.73
CA GLU A 152 4.32 18.56 -12.28
C GLU A 152 4.14 20.02 -11.80
N LEU A 153 3.47 20.18 -10.66
CA LEU A 153 3.36 21.49 -10.02
C LEU A 153 4.76 22.04 -9.65
N PRO A 154 4.97 23.37 -9.74
CA PRO A 154 6.21 24.00 -9.30
C PRO A 154 6.48 23.71 -7.84
N THR A 155 7.76 23.62 -7.45
CA THR A 155 8.20 23.24 -6.09
C THR A 155 7.52 24.03 -4.96
N LEU A 156 7.17 25.30 -5.20
CA LEU A 156 6.52 26.17 -4.22
C LEU A 156 5.00 25.94 -4.10
N ILE A 157 4.37 25.35 -5.12
CA ILE A 157 2.94 25.09 -5.18
C ILE A 157 2.68 23.65 -4.77
N LYS A 158 2.11 23.47 -3.58
CA LYS A 158 1.73 22.16 -3.09
C LYS A 158 0.33 21.78 -3.59
N PRO A 159 0.02 20.48 -3.79
CA PRO A 159 -1.30 20.03 -4.23
C PRO A 159 -2.46 20.62 -3.42
N ASP A 160 -2.35 20.68 -2.09
CA ASP A 160 -3.38 21.20 -1.18
C ASP A 160 -3.68 22.70 -1.36
N MET A 161 -2.77 23.45 -1.98
CA MET A 161 -2.96 24.86 -2.33
C MET A 161 -3.83 25.05 -3.58
N VAL A 162 -4.01 24.03 -4.41
CA VAL A 162 -4.74 24.13 -5.69
C VAL A 162 -5.90 23.14 -5.80
N THR A 163 -5.91 22.08 -5.00
CA THR A 163 -7.01 21.10 -4.96
C THR A 163 -8.06 21.47 -3.93
N PHE A 164 -9.25 20.92 -4.09
CA PHE A 164 -10.26 21.00 -3.05
C PHE A 164 -9.71 20.45 -1.73
N SER A 165 -10.17 21.03 -0.63
CA SER A 165 -10.00 20.44 0.68
C SER A 165 -11.02 19.30 0.87
N PHE A 166 -10.76 18.43 1.85
CA PHE A 166 -11.76 17.43 2.27
C PHE A 166 -13.08 18.05 2.77
N TRP A 167 -13.03 19.34 3.14
CA TRP A 167 -14.08 20.13 3.77
C TRP A 167 -14.93 20.92 2.76
N ASP A 168 -14.51 20.96 1.50
CA ASP A 168 -15.20 21.74 0.47
C ASP A 168 -16.56 21.11 0.12
N ASP A 169 -17.60 21.95 0.18
CA ASP A 169 -18.98 21.58 -0.15
C ASP A 169 -19.27 21.90 -1.61
N ILE A 170 -18.95 20.92 -2.45
CA ILE A 170 -18.94 21.07 -3.89
C ILE A 170 -20.16 20.35 -4.45
N GLN A 171 -21.17 21.10 -4.90
CA GLN A 171 -22.28 20.51 -5.65
C GLN A 171 -21.79 19.76 -6.91
N ASN A 172 -20.76 20.28 -7.58
CA ASN A 172 -20.15 19.68 -8.78
C ASN A 172 -19.51 18.29 -8.55
N VAL A 173 -19.14 17.90 -7.31
CA VAL A 173 -18.55 16.57 -7.08
C VAL A 173 -19.58 15.46 -7.30
N ASN A 174 -20.86 15.72 -7.03
CA ASN A 174 -21.90 14.75 -7.33
C ASN A 174 -22.06 14.54 -8.84
N ASP A 175 -21.90 15.59 -9.63
CA ASP A 175 -22.00 15.50 -11.09
C ASP A 175 -20.76 14.83 -11.68
N ILE A 176 -19.55 15.20 -11.26
CA ILE A 176 -18.29 14.51 -11.61
C ILE A 176 -18.38 13.02 -11.29
N ARG A 177 -18.93 12.68 -10.11
CA ARG A 177 -19.12 11.29 -9.69
C ARG A 177 -20.13 10.56 -10.57
N ARG A 178 -21.28 11.17 -10.86
CA ARG A 178 -22.29 10.57 -11.76
C ARG A 178 -21.74 10.35 -13.16
N GLU A 179 -21.01 11.34 -13.69
CA GLU A 179 -20.37 11.25 -14.99
C GLU A 179 -19.32 10.13 -15.02
N ALA A 180 -18.45 10.05 -14.02
CA ALA A 180 -17.46 8.98 -13.92
C ALA A 180 -18.13 7.59 -13.86
N LEU A 181 -19.22 7.45 -13.09
CA LEU A 181 -19.97 6.20 -12.96
C LEU A 181 -20.75 5.82 -14.23
N ASN A 182 -20.80 6.68 -15.26
CA ASN A 182 -21.40 6.32 -16.55
C ASN A 182 -20.47 5.50 -17.45
N ALA A 183 -19.17 5.48 -17.19
CA ALA A 183 -18.21 4.70 -17.96
C ALA A 183 -18.35 3.18 -17.72
N ASP A 184 -17.91 2.38 -18.69
CA ASP A 184 -17.87 0.92 -18.58
C ASP A 184 -16.80 0.47 -17.58
N PHE A 185 -15.66 1.16 -17.58
CA PHE A 185 -14.53 0.94 -16.67
C PHE A 185 -14.25 2.18 -15.82
N ILE A 186 -14.53 2.08 -14.52
CA ILE A 186 -14.24 3.13 -13.53
C ILE A 186 -12.98 2.76 -12.78
N VAL A 187 -11.89 3.48 -13.01
CA VAL A 187 -10.63 3.25 -12.29
C VAL A 187 -10.56 4.18 -11.08
N THR A 188 -10.33 3.59 -9.92
CA THR A 188 -10.33 4.29 -8.64
C THR A 188 -9.19 3.79 -7.73
N THR A 189 -9.15 4.29 -6.50
CA THR A 189 -8.19 3.89 -5.50
C THR A 189 -8.79 2.92 -4.49
N HIS A 190 -7.93 2.12 -3.89
CA HIS A 190 -8.26 1.28 -2.74
C HIS A 190 -9.01 2.04 -1.64
N ALA A 191 -8.57 3.26 -1.34
CA ALA A 191 -9.18 4.11 -0.33
C ALA A 191 -10.64 4.47 -0.66
N MET A 192 -10.97 4.70 -1.93
CA MET A 192 -12.34 5.01 -2.35
C MET A 192 -13.30 3.83 -2.14
N VAL A 193 -12.86 2.60 -2.43
CA VAL A 193 -13.66 1.39 -2.18
C VAL A 193 -13.87 1.16 -0.68
N MET A 194 -12.84 1.40 0.14
CA MET A 194 -12.97 1.35 1.60
C MET A 194 -13.99 2.36 2.13
N ILE A 195 -13.91 3.60 1.65
CA ILE A 195 -14.84 4.66 2.06
C ILE A 195 -16.25 4.31 1.60
N ASP A 196 -16.45 3.77 0.39
CA ASP A 196 -17.77 3.33 -0.06
C ASP A 196 -18.36 2.21 0.82
N CYS A 197 -17.53 1.24 1.24
CA CYS A 197 -17.92 0.21 2.20
C CYS A 197 -18.37 0.82 3.53
N LEU A 198 -17.66 1.83 4.01
CA LEU A 198 -17.96 2.50 5.28
C LEU A 198 -19.17 3.45 5.20
N CYS A 199 -19.44 3.99 4.00
CA CYS A 199 -20.56 4.89 3.73
C CYS A 199 -21.78 4.17 3.14
N ASN A 200 -21.90 2.85 3.31
CA ASN A 200 -23.04 2.04 2.86
C ASN A 200 -23.45 2.33 1.41
N HIS A 201 -22.50 2.20 0.47
CA HIS A 201 -22.70 2.41 -0.97
C HIS A 201 -22.91 3.87 -1.42
N GLY A 202 -22.74 4.83 -0.50
CA GLY A 202 -22.98 6.25 -0.77
C GLY A 202 -22.09 6.87 -1.85
N ILE A 203 -20.98 6.22 -2.25
CA ILE A 203 -20.00 6.74 -3.21
C ILE A 203 -20.12 6.04 -4.57
N LEU A 204 -20.03 4.72 -4.60
CA LEU A 204 -19.99 3.91 -5.83
C LEU A 204 -21.37 3.40 -6.25
N GLY A 205 -22.44 3.75 -5.53
CA GLY A 205 -23.83 3.44 -5.93
C GLY A 205 -24.24 1.98 -5.74
N ASP A 206 -25.36 1.59 -6.33
CA ASP A 206 -25.89 0.22 -6.25
C ASP A 206 -24.99 -0.78 -6.98
N LYS A 207 -24.80 -1.94 -6.35
CA LYS A 207 -23.85 -2.99 -6.72
C LYS A 207 -24.44 -4.07 -7.63
N GLU A 208 -25.73 -4.00 -7.96
CA GLU A 208 -26.44 -5.00 -8.77
C GLU A 208 -25.78 -5.30 -10.13
N ASN A 209 -25.33 -4.28 -10.85
CA ASN A 209 -24.66 -4.40 -12.17
C ASN A 209 -23.18 -3.99 -12.15
N LEU A 210 -22.62 -3.77 -10.96
CA LEU A 210 -21.22 -3.40 -10.79
C LEU A 210 -20.38 -4.61 -10.40
N TYR A 211 -19.25 -4.75 -11.08
CA TYR A 211 -18.21 -5.72 -10.78
C TYR A 211 -17.04 -4.99 -10.12
N LEU A 212 -16.43 -5.61 -9.10
CA LEU A 212 -15.26 -5.08 -8.43
C LEU A 212 -14.01 -5.84 -8.85
N ILE A 213 -12.98 -5.13 -9.28
CA ILE A 213 -11.64 -5.68 -9.49
C ILE A 213 -10.70 -4.91 -8.58
N VAL A 214 -10.02 -5.61 -7.68
CA VAL A 214 -9.02 -5.03 -6.79
C VAL A 214 -7.65 -5.56 -7.22
N ASP A 215 -6.84 -4.69 -7.82
CA ASP A 215 -5.45 -4.99 -8.18
C ASP A 215 -4.50 -4.61 -7.03
N GLU A 216 -3.40 -5.34 -6.87
CA GLU A 216 -2.57 -5.28 -5.65
C GLU A 216 -3.43 -5.40 -4.37
N ALA A 217 -4.34 -6.38 -4.37
CA ALA A 217 -5.29 -6.63 -3.30
C ALA A 217 -4.65 -6.94 -1.94
N ASP A 218 -3.38 -7.31 -1.92
CA ASP A 218 -2.62 -7.49 -0.70
C ASP A 218 -2.40 -6.16 0.04
N MET A 219 -2.18 -5.06 -0.70
CA MET A 219 -2.17 -3.69 -0.15
C MET A 219 -3.56 -3.22 0.26
N PHE A 220 -4.60 -3.62 -0.48
CA PHE A 220 -5.99 -3.32 -0.15
C PHE A 220 -6.34 -3.84 1.25
N VAL A 221 -5.96 -5.10 1.53
CA VAL A 221 -6.16 -5.72 2.84
C VAL A 221 -5.27 -5.10 3.92
N ASP A 222 -4.04 -4.69 3.59
CA ASP A 222 -3.14 -4.04 4.56
C ASP A 222 -3.66 -2.68 5.05
N MET A 223 -4.43 -1.96 4.23
CA MET A 223 -5.08 -0.72 4.68
C MET A 223 -6.05 -0.95 5.85
N LEU A 224 -6.58 -2.17 6.02
CA LEU A 224 -7.44 -2.49 7.16
C LEU A 224 -6.74 -2.18 8.48
N GLU A 225 -5.41 -2.26 8.58
CA GLU A 225 -4.69 -1.90 9.80
C GLU A 225 -4.92 -0.43 10.20
N VAL A 226 -5.00 0.47 9.23
CA VAL A 226 -5.30 1.89 9.45
C VAL A 226 -6.76 2.09 9.84
N TRP A 227 -7.67 1.33 9.23
CA TRP A 227 -9.12 1.45 9.47
C TRP A 227 -9.60 0.69 10.72
N LYS A 228 -8.86 -0.33 11.17
CA LYS A 228 -9.09 -1.06 12.44
C LYS A 228 -8.95 -0.14 13.64
N GLN A 229 -8.04 0.83 13.59
CA GLN A 229 -7.79 1.76 14.68
C GLN A 229 -7.66 3.19 14.18
N ARG A 230 -8.64 4.02 14.55
CA ARG A 230 -8.64 5.45 14.26
C ARG A 230 -8.14 6.20 15.49
N ARG A 231 -7.26 7.17 15.29
CA ARG A 231 -6.76 8.08 16.34
C ARG A 231 -7.15 9.50 15.95
N PHE A 232 -7.68 10.26 16.90
CA PHE A 232 -7.98 11.68 16.76
C PHE A 232 -7.03 12.44 17.65
N ASN A 233 -6.06 13.13 17.05
CA ASN A 233 -5.00 13.82 17.75
C ASN A 233 -5.43 15.25 18.10
N LEU A 234 -5.49 15.55 19.40
CA LEU A 234 -5.93 16.86 19.89
C LEU A 234 -4.94 17.98 19.57
N ARG A 235 -3.63 17.69 19.55
CA ARG A 235 -2.60 18.68 19.18
C ARG A 235 -2.67 19.04 17.72
N GLU A 236 -2.89 18.05 16.85
CA GLU A 236 -3.03 18.26 15.41
C GLU A 236 -4.27 19.12 15.11
N LEU A 237 -5.40 18.82 15.77
CA LEU A 237 -6.60 19.66 15.72
C LEU A 237 -6.30 21.10 16.17
N LEU A 238 -5.63 21.24 17.33
CA LEU A 238 -5.30 22.56 17.86
C LEU A 238 -4.37 23.33 16.92
N SER A 239 -3.37 22.68 16.34
CA SER A 239 -2.44 23.30 15.39
C SER A 239 -3.12 23.74 14.09
N SER A 240 -4.10 22.97 13.61
CA SER A 240 -4.82 23.27 12.36
C SER A 240 -5.82 24.42 12.52
N PHE A 241 -6.37 24.63 13.73
CA PHE A 241 -7.45 25.59 13.97
C PHE A 241 -7.09 26.69 14.98
N SER A 242 -5.84 26.80 15.42
CA SER A 242 -5.42 27.71 16.49
C SER A 242 -5.77 29.18 16.23
N ALA A 243 -5.79 29.60 14.96
CA ALA A 243 -6.14 30.97 14.57
C ALA A 243 -7.64 31.28 14.76
N TYR A 244 -8.50 30.26 14.73
CA TYR A 244 -9.96 30.41 14.71
C TYR A 244 -10.62 30.01 16.04
N ILE A 245 -9.95 29.17 16.84
CA ILE A 245 -10.45 28.72 18.13
C ILE A 245 -10.27 29.85 19.18
N PRO A 246 -11.34 30.25 19.91
CA PRO A 246 -11.21 31.20 21.01
C PRO A 246 -10.27 30.69 22.12
N ARG A 247 -9.63 31.60 22.87
CA ARG A 247 -8.73 31.23 23.98
C ARG A 247 -9.34 30.23 24.97
N THR A 248 -10.61 30.41 25.33
CA THR A 248 -11.34 29.47 26.20
C THR A 248 -11.50 28.08 25.57
N GLY A 249 -11.57 27.98 24.25
CA GLY A 249 -11.58 26.69 23.54
C GLY A 249 -10.21 26.01 23.52
N VAL A 250 -9.14 26.79 23.36
CA VAL A 250 -7.75 26.30 23.47
C VAL A 250 -7.50 25.71 24.86
N GLU A 251 -7.96 26.38 25.92
CA GLU A 251 -7.86 25.90 27.31
C GLU A 251 -8.58 24.57 27.52
N ILE A 252 -9.81 24.44 27.02
CA ILE A 252 -10.59 23.19 27.08
C ILE A 252 -9.83 22.04 26.39
N ILE A 253 -9.28 22.27 25.19
CA ILE A 253 -8.55 21.23 24.47
C ILE A 253 -7.29 20.80 25.26
N LYS A 254 -6.55 21.76 25.84
CA LYS A 254 -5.37 21.45 26.67
C LYS A 254 -5.71 20.69 27.95
N GLU A 255 -6.85 20.99 28.57
CA GLU A 255 -7.35 20.22 29.72
C GLU A 255 -7.64 18.77 29.33
N LEU A 256 -8.31 18.55 28.19
CA LEU A 256 -8.53 17.21 27.66
C LEU A 256 -7.21 16.47 27.36
N GLU A 257 -6.21 17.14 26.82
CA GLU A 257 -4.88 16.55 26.60
C GLU A 257 -4.23 16.07 27.91
N SER A 258 -4.35 16.87 28.98
CA SER A 258 -3.85 16.54 30.32
C SER A 258 -4.59 15.36 30.93
N ASP A 259 -5.92 15.37 30.87
CA ASP A 259 -6.77 14.29 31.37
C ASP A 259 -6.48 12.97 30.66
N ILE A 260 -6.36 13.00 29.33
CA ILE A 260 -6.01 11.82 28.53
C ILE A 260 -4.65 11.28 28.97
N THR A 261 -3.67 12.17 29.15
CA THR A 261 -2.31 11.76 29.54
C THR A 261 -2.30 11.11 30.92
N LYS A 262 -3.05 11.68 31.87
CA LYS A 262 -3.17 11.18 33.24
C LYS A 262 -3.86 9.81 33.28
N ILE A 263 -5.03 9.67 32.65
CA ILE A 263 -5.85 8.45 32.71
C ILE A 263 -5.24 7.33 31.87
N ALA A 264 -4.68 7.64 30.70
CA ALA A 264 -4.03 6.62 29.88
C ALA A 264 -2.73 6.10 30.51
N GLY A 265 -2.07 6.86 31.41
CA GLY A 265 -0.86 6.42 32.09
C GLY A 265 0.30 6.04 31.14
N GLY A 266 0.35 6.64 29.95
CA GLY A 266 1.32 6.30 28.90
C GLY A 266 1.01 5.04 28.09
N LEU A 267 -0.18 4.44 28.26
CA LEU A 267 -0.67 3.35 27.41
C LEU A 267 -0.99 3.85 26.00
N HIS A 268 -0.67 3.02 25.01
CA HIS A 268 -1.03 3.30 23.61
C HIS A 268 -2.54 3.24 23.35
N PHE A 269 -3.29 2.52 24.18
CA PHE A 269 -4.75 2.47 24.18
C PHE A 269 -5.24 2.03 25.56
N CYS A 270 -6.21 2.76 26.11
CA CYS A 270 -6.87 2.51 27.38
C CYS A 270 -8.39 2.62 27.16
N SER A 271 -9.13 1.59 27.54
CA SER A 271 -10.58 1.49 27.38
C SER A 271 -11.28 1.12 28.69
N THR A 272 -10.72 1.54 29.83
CA THR A 272 -11.41 1.45 31.13
C THR A 272 -12.72 2.25 31.09
N PRO A 273 -13.69 1.99 31.99
CA PRO A 273 -14.92 2.80 32.05
C PRO A 273 -14.65 4.31 32.13
N GLU A 274 -13.67 4.74 32.94
CA GLU A 274 -13.23 6.14 33.04
C GLU A 274 -12.65 6.68 31.72
N ALA A 275 -11.84 5.89 31.00
CA ALA A 275 -11.29 6.26 29.71
C ALA A 275 -12.37 6.41 28.63
N VAL A 276 -13.39 5.55 28.63
CA VAL A 276 -14.53 5.61 27.71
C VAL A 276 -15.41 6.83 28.02
N GLU A 277 -15.64 7.12 29.31
CA GLU A 277 -16.37 8.31 29.72
C GLU A 277 -15.64 9.60 29.30
N LEU A 278 -14.33 9.67 29.50
CA LEU A 278 -13.51 10.79 29.02
C LEU A 278 -13.57 10.92 27.50
N PHE A 279 -13.55 9.81 26.75
CA PHE A 279 -13.71 9.85 25.30
C PHE A 279 -15.02 10.52 24.88
N ASP A 280 -16.16 10.07 25.42
CA ASP A 280 -17.47 10.62 25.04
C ASP A 280 -17.62 12.08 25.52
N ARG A 281 -17.07 12.43 26.70
CA ARG A 281 -17.01 13.81 27.19
C ARG A 281 -16.17 14.71 26.28
N SER A 282 -15.06 14.20 25.75
CA SER A 282 -14.17 14.95 24.86
C SER A 282 -14.88 15.38 23.59
N PHE A 283 -15.63 14.48 22.93
CA PHE A 283 -16.39 14.84 21.72
C PHE A 283 -17.46 15.90 22.00
N LYS A 284 -18.15 15.84 23.15
CA LYS A 284 -19.10 16.88 23.58
C LYS A 284 -18.41 18.22 23.83
N ALA A 285 -17.25 18.21 24.48
CA ALA A 285 -16.45 19.40 24.75
C ALA A 285 -15.94 20.04 23.45
N LEU A 286 -15.41 19.24 22.53
CA LEU A 286 -14.97 19.69 21.21
C LEU A 286 -16.14 20.30 20.43
N ALA A 287 -17.33 19.68 20.43
CA ALA A 287 -18.50 20.27 19.79
C ALA A 287 -18.89 21.65 20.38
N MET A 288 -18.72 21.85 21.69
CA MET A 288 -18.90 23.18 22.31
C MET A 288 -17.84 24.18 21.85
N VAL A 289 -16.59 23.76 21.68
CA VAL A 289 -15.51 24.61 21.13
C VAL A 289 -15.84 25.03 19.69
N GLY A 290 -16.24 24.07 18.85
CA GLY A 290 -16.61 24.33 17.45
C GLY A 290 -17.75 25.35 17.32
N ARG A 291 -18.76 25.29 18.19
CA ARG A 291 -19.87 26.27 18.21
C ARG A 291 -19.42 27.70 18.47
N LYS A 292 -18.25 27.91 19.08
CA LYS A 292 -17.71 29.24 19.41
C LYS A 292 -16.77 29.80 18.32
N ILE A 293 -16.47 29.03 17.28
CA ILE A 293 -15.72 29.53 16.12
C ILE A 293 -16.63 30.50 15.35
N LYS A 294 -16.19 31.74 15.17
CA LYS A 294 -17.02 32.80 14.57
C LYS A 294 -17.17 32.61 13.07
N ASP A 295 -16.06 32.34 12.40
CA ASP A 295 -16.01 32.22 10.94
C ASP A 295 -16.72 30.93 10.50
N GLU A 296 -17.62 31.04 9.54
CA GLU A 296 -18.51 29.95 9.13
C GLU A 296 -17.76 28.77 8.50
N GLU A 297 -16.83 29.05 7.59
CA GLU A 297 -16.05 28.02 6.89
C GLU A 297 -15.10 27.25 7.83
N PRO A 298 -14.28 27.91 8.69
CA PRO A 298 -13.51 27.21 9.72
C PRO A 298 -14.38 26.43 10.71
N ARG A 299 -15.54 26.98 11.10
CA ARG A 299 -16.49 26.29 11.98
C ARG A 299 -17.03 25.01 11.34
N LYS A 300 -17.44 25.07 10.07
CA LYS A 300 -17.90 23.90 9.30
C LYS A 300 -16.79 22.85 9.21
N SER A 301 -15.58 23.26 8.83
CA SER A 301 -14.40 22.39 8.73
C SER A 301 -14.06 21.72 10.07
N PHE A 302 -14.18 22.46 11.17
CA PHE A 302 -13.96 21.94 12.52
C PHE A 302 -15.00 20.87 12.90
N PHE A 303 -16.29 21.11 12.63
CA PHE A 303 -17.34 20.13 12.89
C PHE A 303 -17.24 18.90 12.00
N ASP A 304 -16.92 19.07 10.72
CA ASP A 304 -16.70 17.95 9.81
C ASP A 304 -15.55 17.05 10.30
N CYS A 305 -14.48 17.64 10.86
CA CYS A 305 -13.36 16.91 11.43
C CYS A 305 -13.80 15.99 12.58
N ILE A 306 -14.72 16.46 13.41
CA ILE A 306 -15.22 15.74 14.58
C ILE A 306 -16.28 14.70 14.18
N TYR A 307 -17.28 15.10 13.38
CA TYR A 307 -18.45 14.26 13.07
C TYR A 307 -18.17 13.19 12.01
N ARG A 308 -17.33 13.45 11.00
CA ARG A 308 -16.94 12.39 10.05
C ARG A 308 -16.01 11.36 10.71
N TRP A 309 -15.24 11.77 11.71
CA TRP A 309 -14.46 10.82 12.51
C TRP A 309 -15.36 9.91 13.36
N GLU A 310 -16.43 10.47 13.92
CA GLU A 310 -17.45 9.72 14.68
C GLU A 310 -18.25 8.74 13.80
N MET A 311 -18.67 9.16 12.59
CA MET A 311 -19.45 8.31 11.67
C MET A 311 -18.72 7.05 11.20
N LEU A 312 -17.39 7.11 11.04
CA LEU A 312 -16.58 5.97 10.60
C LEU A 312 -16.36 4.93 11.72
N GLY A 313 -16.82 5.22 12.96
CA GLY A 313 -16.74 4.35 14.12
C GLY A 313 -18.02 3.55 14.43
N MET A 314 -19.08 3.67 13.62
CA MET A 314 -20.41 3.16 14.00
C MET A 314 -20.66 1.71 13.57
N SER A 315 -20.06 0.75 14.28
CA SER A 315 -20.72 -0.48 14.77
C SER A 315 -19.69 -1.50 15.29
N GLY A 316 -19.91 -2.03 16.50
CA GLY A 316 -19.20 -3.20 17.05
C GLY A 316 -17.81 -2.97 17.65
N GLY A 317 -17.29 -1.74 17.64
CA GLY A 317 -15.95 -1.38 18.13
C GLY A 317 -15.83 -0.98 19.61
N GLN A 318 -14.59 -0.80 20.09
CA GLN A 318 -14.27 -0.17 21.37
C GLN A 318 -13.86 1.29 21.18
N LYS A 319 -14.10 2.10 22.21
CA LYS A 319 -13.65 3.48 22.33
C LYS A 319 -12.72 3.60 23.52
N GLY A 320 -11.84 4.59 23.48
CA GLY A 320 -10.91 4.84 24.57
C GLY A 320 -9.93 5.95 24.23
N ILE A 321 -8.89 6.06 25.02
CA ILE A 321 -7.89 7.13 24.89
C ILE A 321 -6.49 6.53 24.89
N GLY A 322 -5.48 7.30 24.49
CA GLY A 322 -4.10 6.83 24.58
C GLY A 322 -3.08 7.90 24.27
N VAL A 323 -1.83 7.60 24.61
CA VAL A 323 -0.68 8.48 24.37
C VAL A 323 0.34 7.77 23.51
N SER A 324 0.86 8.44 22.47
CA SER A 324 1.99 7.94 21.69
C SER A 324 3.27 8.04 22.52
N LYS A 325 3.99 6.93 22.74
CA LYS A 325 5.30 6.96 23.43
C LYS A 325 6.41 7.66 22.65
N VAL A 326 6.27 7.74 21.31
CA VAL A 326 7.28 8.34 20.44
C VAL A 326 7.08 9.85 20.32
N ARG A 327 5.83 10.29 20.16
CA ARG A 327 5.49 11.70 19.94
C ARG A 327 4.93 12.40 21.19
N TYR A 328 4.66 11.63 22.24
CA TYR A 328 3.99 12.10 23.47
C TYR A 328 2.66 12.79 23.18
N GLU A 329 1.93 12.31 22.17
CA GLU A 329 0.70 12.90 21.67
C GLU A 329 -0.53 12.18 22.26
N PRO A 330 -1.40 12.89 23.00
CA PRO A 330 -2.67 12.36 23.49
C PRO A 330 -3.70 12.27 22.35
N ALA A 331 -4.48 11.19 22.34
CA ALA A 331 -5.47 10.95 21.30
C ALA A 331 -6.73 10.27 21.84
N LEU A 332 -7.87 10.61 21.22
CA LEU A 332 -9.10 9.83 21.29
C LEU A 332 -9.00 8.69 20.29
N ILE A 333 -9.36 7.47 20.68
CA ILE A 333 -9.09 6.26 19.89
C ILE A 333 -10.37 5.43 19.76
N ALA A 334 -10.69 5.08 18.52
CA ALA A 334 -11.75 4.12 18.21
C ALA A 334 -11.13 2.90 17.53
N VAL A 335 -11.53 1.71 17.98
CA VAL A 335 -11.04 0.42 17.47
C VAL A 335 -12.22 -0.38 16.94
N ASN A 336 -12.23 -0.73 15.66
CA ASN A 336 -13.21 -1.64 15.08
C ASN A 336 -12.53 -2.96 14.66
N PRO A 337 -12.63 -4.02 15.47
CA PRO A 337 -12.02 -5.32 15.13
C PRO A 337 -12.76 -6.05 14.00
N PHE A 338 -13.98 -5.63 13.65
CA PHE A 338 -14.83 -6.30 12.67
C PHE A 338 -14.74 -5.71 11.26
N ILE A 339 -13.91 -4.69 11.04
CA ILE A 339 -13.80 -4.01 9.75
C ILE A 339 -13.43 -4.96 8.60
N GLY A 340 -12.60 -5.98 8.87
CA GLY A 340 -12.26 -6.99 7.87
C GLY A 340 -13.46 -7.82 7.43
N MET A 341 -14.32 -8.22 8.38
CA MET A 341 -15.57 -8.94 8.10
C MET A 341 -16.54 -8.06 7.30
N ASN A 342 -16.67 -6.79 7.67
CA ASN A 342 -17.53 -5.84 6.94
C ASN A 342 -17.05 -5.71 5.49
N LEU A 343 -15.75 -5.58 5.27
CA LEU A 343 -15.16 -5.49 3.94
C LEU A 343 -15.33 -6.78 3.13
N GLY A 344 -15.16 -7.94 3.76
CA GLY A 344 -15.39 -9.24 3.11
C GLY A 344 -16.83 -9.41 2.65
N ARG A 345 -17.81 -9.07 3.51
CA ARG A 345 -19.24 -9.04 3.14
C ARG A 345 -19.52 -8.02 2.03
N TYR A 346 -18.94 -6.83 2.13
CA TYR A 346 -19.07 -5.80 1.11
C TYR A 346 -18.61 -6.32 -0.25
N CYS A 347 -17.49 -7.04 -0.34
CA CYS A 347 -17.01 -7.63 -1.59
C CYS A 347 -18.02 -8.62 -2.22
N THR A 348 -18.82 -9.31 -1.41
CA THR A 348 -19.87 -10.24 -1.89
C THR A 348 -21.20 -9.57 -2.25
N GLN A 349 -21.36 -8.28 -1.95
CA GLN A 349 -22.54 -7.49 -2.37
C GLN A 349 -22.45 -7.03 -3.83
N TRP A 350 -21.25 -7.04 -4.41
CA TRP A 350 -21.04 -6.79 -5.83
C TRP A 350 -21.63 -7.91 -6.69
N ARG A 351 -21.97 -7.57 -7.94
CA ARG A 351 -22.40 -8.57 -8.93
C ARG A 351 -21.41 -9.73 -8.97
N SER A 352 -20.12 -9.41 -9.02
CA SER A 352 -19.02 -10.32 -8.66
C SER A 352 -17.78 -9.48 -8.34
N ALA A 353 -16.82 -10.07 -7.63
CA ALA A 353 -15.58 -9.39 -7.29
C ALA A 353 -14.34 -10.26 -7.56
N LEU A 354 -13.24 -9.63 -7.98
CA LEU A 354 -11.94 -10.26 -8.21
C LEU A 354 -10.87 -9.52 -7.41
N LEU A 355 -10.15 -10.24 -6.55
CA LEU A 355 -8.94 -9.73 -5.88
C LEU A 355 -7.73 -10.41 -6.50
N THR A 356 -6.80 -9.59 -7.00
CA THR A 356 -5.56 -10.07 -7.61
C THR A 356 -4.35 -9.29 -7.10
N SER A 357 -3.21 -9.97 -7.03
CA SER A 357 -1.90 -9.39 -6.68
C SER A 357 -0.78 -10.35 -7.07
N ALA A 358 0.44 -9.84 -7.29
CA ALA A 358 1.62 -10.71 -7.39
C ALA A 358 1.93 -11.45 -6.09
N THR A 359 1.50 -10.89 -4.96
CA THR A 359 1.87 -11.32 -3.62
C THR A 359 0.67 -11.71 -2.78
N LEU A 360 -0.45 -12.04 -3.43
CA LEU A 360 -1.65 -12.54 -2.75
C LEU A 360 -1.37 -13.88 -2.05
N ALA A 361 -0.70 -14.80 -2.75
CA ALA A 361 -0.30 -16.08 -2.20
C ALA A 361 1.09 -16.00 -1.55
N ILE A 362 1.17 -16.37 -0.27
CA ILE A 362 2.45 -16.43 0.49
C ILE A 362 3.15 -17.79 0.39
N THR A 363 2.42 -18.85 0.04
CA THR A 363 2.96 -20.18 -0.27
C THR A 363 2.62 -20.53 -1.73
N ASN A 364 2.91 -21.77 -2.13
CA ASN A 364 2.70 -22.24 -3.50
C ASN A 364 1.42 -23.05 -3.68
N THR A 365 0.61 -23.17 -2.63
CA THR A 365 -0.73 -23.76 -2.70
C THR A 365 -1.78 -22.67 -2.60
N PRO A 366 -2.82 -22.65 -3.44
CA PRO A 366 -3.85 -21.63 -3.36
C PRO A 366 -4.51 -21.53 -1.97
N GLU A 367 -4.82 -22.67 -1.36
CA GLU A 367 -5.54 -22.76 -0.09
C GLU A 367 -4.70 -22.19 1.05
N GLY A 368 -3.47 -22.70 1.24
CA GLY A 368 -2.57 -22.22 2.28
C GLY A 368 -1.99 -20.83 1.99
N GLY A 369 -1.79 -20.50 0.72
CA GLY A 369 -1.18 -19.25 0.28
C GLY A 369 -2.10 -18.04 0.47
N MET A 370 -3.42 -18.23 0.37
CA MET A 370 -4.41 -17.14 0.51
C MET A 370 -5.21 -17.21 1.81
N GLU A 371 -4.98 -18.22 2.66
CA GLU A 371 -5.68 -18.40 3.95
C GLU A 371 -5.62 -17.14 4.84
N TRP A 372 -4.48 -16.45 4.84
CA TRP A 372 -4.29 -15.22 5.62
C TRP A 372 -5.29 -14.13 5.22
N LEU A 373 -5.57 -13.99 3.93
CA LEU A 373 -6.51 -13.01 3.38
C LEU A 373 -7.94 -13.43 3.69
N CYS A 374 -8.28 -14.71 3.50
CA CYS A 374 -9.59 -15.24 3.88
C CYS A 374 -9.89 -15.00 5.36
N LYS A 375 -8.93 -15.28 6.24
CA LYS A 375 -9.06 -15.02 7.68
C LYS A 375 -9.21 -13.53 8.00
N THR A 376 -8.43 -12.67 7.34
CA THR A 376 -8.47 -11.21 7.58
C THR A 376 -9.80 -10.59 7.15
N LEU A 377 -10.38 -11.08 6.05
CA LEU A 377 -11.66 -10.62 5.51
C LEU A 377 -12.87 -11.44 6.01
N ALA A 378 -12.65 -12.41 6.90
CA ALA A 378 -13.66 -13.36 7.38
C ALA A 378 -14.45 -14.05 6.23
N LEU A 379 -13.75 -14.43 5.16
CA LEU A 379 -14.33 -15.15 4.03
C LEU A 379 -14.45 -16.64 4.37
N ASN A 380 -15.63 -17.20 4.11
CA ASN A 380 -15.85 -18.65 4.10
C ASN A 380 -15.80 -19.20 2.67
N ASP A 381 -15.84 -20.53 2.52
CA ASP A 381 -15.76 -21.16 1.19
C ASP A 381 -16.99 -20.83 0.34
N ASP A 382 -18.16 -20.62 0.96
CA ASP A 382 -19.34 -20.16 0.24
C ASP A 382 -19.16 -18.75 -0.34
N MET A 383 -18.29 -17.90 0.18
CA MET A 383 -18.08 -16.55 -0.35
C MET A 383 -17.07 -16.51 -1.51
N VAL A 384 -16.28 -17.57 -1.70
CA VAL A 384 -15.17 -17.58 -2.66
C VAL A 384 -15.50 -18.49 -3.85
N SER A 385 -15.49 -17.95 -5.06
CA SER A 385 -15.76 -18.73 -6.28
C SER A 385 -14.57 -19.56 -6.73
N ILE A 386 -13.36 -19.01 -6.64
CA ILE A 386 -12.13 -19.68 -7.09
C ILE A 386 -10.89 -19.13 -6.38
N LYS A 387 -9.92 -20.02 -6.11
CA LYS A 387 -8.56 -19.69 -5.63
C LYS A 387 -7.53 -20.30 -6.60
N ARG A 388 -6.67 -19.48 -7.21
CA ARG A 388 -5.60 -19.95 -8.13
C ARG A 388 -4.33 -19.12 -8.03
N ILE A 389 -3.20 -19.74 -8.34
CA ILE A 389 -1.88 -19.10 -8.42
C ILE A 389 -1.36 -19.27 -9.84
N PHE A 390 -0.88 -18.16 -10.42
CA PHE A 390 -0.31 -18.10 -11.75
C PHE A 390 1.11 -17.55 -11.65
N ALA A 391 2.05 -18.33 -12.17
CA ALA A 391 3.45 -17.96 -12.25
C ALA A 391 3.97 -18.40 -13.63
N PRO A 392 4.71 -17.56 -14.35
CA PRO A 392 5.34 -17.97 -15.60
C PRO A 392 6.42 -19.02 -15.30
N GLU A 393 6.54 -20.03 -16.17
CA GLU A 393 7.60 -21.04 -16.06
C GLU A 393 8.99 -20.44 -16.29
N SER A 394 9.09 -19.51 -17.25
CA SER A 394 10.29 -18.74 -17.56
C SER A 394 9.93 -17.25 -17.63
N TYR A 395 10.65 -16.42 -16.88
CA TYR A 395 10.53 -14.96 -16.93
C TYR A 395 11.74 -14.31 -16.23
N GLY A 396 12.72 -13.91 -17.04
CA GLY A 396 14.02 -13.39 -16.60
C GLY A 396 14.91 -14.44 -15.94
N THR A 397 16.15 -14.06 -15.66
CA THR A 397 17.15 -14.89 -14.97
C THR A 397 17.55 -14.27 -13.64
N MET A 398 17.87 -15.13 -12.67
CA MET A 398 18.24 -14.71 -11.32
C MET A 398 19.46 -15.50 -10.84
N THR A 399 20.38 -14.85 -10.13
CA THR A 399 21.32 -15.53 -9.24
C THR A 399 21.11 -15.04 -7.82
N LEU A 400 21.48 -15.86 -6.83
CA LEU A 400 21.25 -15.58 -5.42
C LEU A 400 22.52 -15.82 -4.61
N THR A 401 22.85 -14.85 -3.77
CA THR A 401 23.82 -14.98 -2.69
C THR A 401 23.12 -14.65 -1.36
N ILE A 402 23.28 -15.48 -0.34
CA ILE A 402 22.68 -15.28 0.98
C ILE A 402 23.74 -15.23 2.08
N ALA A 403 23.47 -14.47 3.13
CA ALA A 403 24.21 -14.56 4.38
C ALA A 403 23.83 -15.85 5.14
N GLY A 404 24.80 -16.71 5.39
CA GLY A 404 24.65 -17.92 6.19
C GLY A 404 24.66 -17.66 7.69
N ALA A 405 24.50 -18.72 8.47
CA ALA A 405 24.31 -18.64 9.93
C ALA A 405 25.52 -18.04 10.68
N ALA A 406 26.73 -18.14 10.13
CA ALA A 406 27.94 -17.58 10.73
C ALA A 406 28.17 -16.09 10.35
N PHE A 407 27.35 -15.53 9.45
CA PHE A 407 27.40 -14.11 9.12
C PHE A 407 27.04 -13.25 10.34
N PRO A 408 27.63 -12.05 10.50
CA PRO A 408 27.35 -11.19 11.65
C PRO A 408 25.84 -10.95 11.86
N LYS A 409 25.38 -11.08 13.10
CA LYS A 409 23.97 -10.81 13.46
C LYS A 409 23.62 -9.35 13.19
N VAL A 410 22.42 -9.11 12.66
CA VAL A 410 21.90 -7.76 12.33
C VAL A 410 21.96 -6.80 13.52
N PHE A 411 21.59 -7.27 14.71
CA PHE A 411 21.50 -6.46 15.92
C PHE A 411 22.50 -6.93 16.98
N SER A 412 23.17 -5.99 17.65
CA SER A 412 23.92 -6.23 18.90
C SER A 412 22.94 -6.48 20.04
N ASP A 413 21.89 -5.65 20.11
CA ASP A 413 20.74 -5.84 21.00
C ASP A 413 19.43 -5.89 20.18
N PRO A 414 18.83 -7.09 20.00
CA PRO A 414 17.55 -7.23 19.31
C PRO A 414 16.37 -6.53 19.99
N LYS A 415 16.40 -6.25 21.30
CA LYS A 415 15.31 -5.58 22.01
C LYS A 415 15.29 -4.10 21.70
N GLU A 416 16.46 -3.46 21.79
CA GLU A 416 16.63 -2.03 21.52
C GLU A 416 16.81 -1.72 20.02
N GLN A 417 16.85 -2.76 19.17
CA GLN A 417 17.08 -2.64 17.73
C GLN A 417 18.40 -1.91 17.40
N GLU A 418 19.42 -2.09 18.24
CA GLU A 418 20.74 -1.51 18.02
C GLU A 418 21.49 -2.33 16.97
N PHE A 419 21.91 -1.69 15.87
CA PHE A 419 22.60 -2.37 14.78
C PHE A 419 24.00 -2.81 15.20
N SER A 420 24.34 -4.07 14.89
CA SER A 420 25.67 -4.61 15.11
C SER A 420 26.70 -3.90 14.22
N SER A 421 27.77 -3.39 14.81
CA SER A 421 28.88 -2.76 14.08
C SER A 421 29.55 -3.73 13.09
N LYS A 422 29.68 -5.02 13.46
CA LYS A 422 30.22 -6.08 12.61
C LYS A 422 29.33 -6.33 11.38
N TRP A 423 28.02 -6.34 11.57
CA TRP A 423 27.07 -6.52 10.47
C TRP A 423 27.06 -5.32 9.52
N LEU A 424 27.05 -4.10 10.07
CA LEU A 424 27.14 -2.88 9.25
C LEU A 424 28.43 -2.87 8.42
N ALA A 425 29.57 -3.22 9.02
CA ALA A 425 30.85 -3.33 8.31
C ALA A 425 30.81 -4.38 7.19
N ALA A 426 30.25 -5.56 7.45
CA ALA A 426 30.11 -6.61 6.46
C ALA A 426 29.19 -6.21 5.30
N VAL A 427 28.05 -5.56 5.58
CA VAL A 427 27.14 -5.03 4.55
C VAL A 427 27.83 -3.98 3.69
N THR A 428 28.56 -3.03 4.30
CA THR A 428 29.27 -1.98 3.55
C THR A 428 30.43 -2.52 2.73
N ASP A 429 31.13 -3.55 3.21
CA ASP A 429 32.21 -4.22 2.48
C ASP A 429 31.68 -4.97 1.25
N GLN A 430 30.53 -5.62 1.36
CA GLN A 430 29.88 -6.23 0.19
C GLN A 430 29.42 -5.17 -0.81
N LEU A 431 28.79 -4.10 -0.32
CA LEU A 431 28.27 -3.03 -1.18
C LEU A 431 29.38 -2.29 -1.94
N SER A 432 30.54 -2.02 -1.30
CA SER A 432 31.65 -1.28 -1.93
C SER A 432 32.33 -2.05 -3.07
N ARG A 433 32.17 -3.37 -3.12
CA ARG A 433 32.76 -4.25 -4.14
C ARG A 433 31.83 -4.50 -5.33
N MET A 434 30.59 -4.02 -5.30
CA MET A 434 29.63 -4.27 -6.37
C MET A 434 30.03 -3.51 -7.65
N PRO A 435 30.12 -4.18 -8.81
CA PRO A 435 30.75 -3.64 -10.01
C PRO A 435 29.85 -2.70 -10.83
N GLY A 436 28.53 -2.72 -10.62
CA GLY A 436 27.58 -1.99 -11.44
C GLY A 436 26.46 -1.35 -10.63
N PRO A 437 25.48 -0.74 -11.31
CA PRO A 437 24.37 -0.08 -10.65
C PRO A 437 23.58 -1.04 -9.78
N VAL A 438 23.37 -0.64 -8.53
CA VAL A 438 22.76 -1.46 -7.49
C VAL A 438 21.58 -0.73 -6.85
N LEU A 439 20.50 -1.48 -6.68
CA LEU A 439 19.39 -1.09 -5.82
C LEU A 439 19.59 -1.72 -4.44
N VAL A 440 19.80 -0.89 -3.42
CA VAL A 440 19.96 -1.31 -2.02
C VAL A 440 18.67 -1.03 -1.26
N LEU A 441 18.00 -2.09 -0.84
CA LEU A 441 16.77 -2.05 -0.07
C LEU A 441 17.07 -2.21 1.42
N THR A 442 16.90 -1.12 2.16
CA THR A 442 16.98 -1.11 3.62
C THR A 442 15.59 -1.21 4.22
N ALA A 443 15.51 -1.56 5.51
CA ALA A 443 14.24 -1.68 6.21
C ALA A 443 13.83 -0.39 6.94
N SER A 444 14.74 0.59 7.12
CA SER A 444 14.44 1.91 7.68
C SER A 444 15.37 3.01 7.18
N HIS A 445 14.94 4.28 7.26
CA HIS A 445 15.82 5.43 6.96
C HIS A 445 16.99 5.55 7.94
N SER A 446 16.84 5.08 9.19
CA SER A 446 17.95 5.03 10.15
C SER A 446 19.04 4.06 9.70
N GLU A 447 18.67 2.91 9.15
CA GLU A 447 19.58 1.96 8.53
C GLU A 447 20.24 2.51 7.27
N THR A 448 19.45 3.16 6.40
CA THR A 448 19.97 3.87 5.22
C THR A 448 21.11 4.81 5.60
N ARG A 449 20.91 5.65 6.63
CA ARG A 449 21.96 6.56 7.13
C ARG A 449 23.14 5.82 7.73
N ALA A 450 22.91 4.74 8.48
CA ALA A 450 23.98 3.98 9.13
C ALA A 450 24.90 3.26 8.14
N ILE A 451 24.35 2.77 7.02
CA ILE A 451 25.11 2.16 5.92
C ILE A 451 25.80 3.26 5.11
N ALA A 452 25.07 4.30 4.70
CA ALA A 452 25.63 5.40 3.91
C ALA A 452 26.78 6.13 4.62
N GLY A 453 26.65 6.38 5.93
CA GLY A 453 27.71 7.04 6.72
C GLY A 453 28.96 6.20 6.93
N ARG A 454 28.92 4.89 6.62
CA ARG A 454 30.08 3.99 6.62
C ARG A 454 30.57 3.65 5.21
N LEU A 455 29.76 3.94 4.19
CA LEU A 455 30.15 3.79 2.81
C LEU A 455 31.23 4.85 2.54
N GLY A 456 32.47 4.40 2.39
CA GLY A 456 33.59 5.27 2.03
C GLY A 456 33.47 5.76 0.59
N GLU A 457 34.58 6.23 0.04
CA GLU A 457 34.62 6.57 -1.39
C GLU A 457 34.39 5.32 -2.25
N VAL A 458 33.42 5.41 -3.14
CA VAL A 458 33.09 4.36 -4.13
C VAL A 458 33.19 4.95 -5.53
N SER A 459 33.46 4.09 -6.51
CA SER A 459 33.63 4.50 -7.91
C SER A 459 32.35 4.95 -8.60
N GLN A 460 31.19 4.70 -7.99
CA GLN A 460 29.86 4.96 -8.56
C GLN A 460 29.16 6.10 -7.80
N PRO A 461 28.26 6.86 -8.47
CA PRO A 461 27.45 7.86 -7.76
C PRO A 461 26.53 7.18 -6.74
N VAL A 462 26.38 7.81 -5.56
CA VAL A 462 25.54 7.28 -4.46
C VAL A 462 24.34 8.18 -4.25
N TYR A 463 23.16 7.57 -4.26
CA TYR A 463 21.87 8.20 -4.04
C TYR A 463 21.25 7.65 -2.76
N ILE A 464 20.89 8.54 -1.84
CA ILE A 464 20.40 8.16 -0.51
C ILE A 464 19.02 8.77 -0.30
N GLN A 465 18.01 7.93 -0.07
CA GLN A 465 16.67 8.43 0.24
C GLN A 465 16.56 8.93 1.68
N GLN A 466 16.28 10.23 1.81
CA GLN A 466 15.98 10.86 3.09
C GLN A 466 14.53 10.62 3.52
N ALA A 467 14.27 10.70 4.82
CA ALA A 467 12.91 10.58 5.34
C ALA A 467 12.07 11.78 4.87
N GLY A 468 10.89 11.51 4.32
CA GLY A 468 10.01 12.56 3.76
C GLY A 468 10.36 12.98 2.33
N GLN A 469 11.49 12.54 1.78
CA GLN A 469 11.84 12.81 0.38
C GLN A 469 11.04 11.90 -0.57
N PRO A 470 10.34 12.47 -1.58
CA PRO A 470 9.65 11.68 -2.60
C PRO A 470 10.61 10.74 -3.33
N LEU A 471 10.21 9.47 -3.45
CA LEU A 471 11.04 8.46 -4.13
C LEU A 471 11.22 8.78 -5.62
N SER A 472 10.23 9.41 -6.26
CA SER A 472 10.25 9.82 -7.66
C SER A 472 11.41 10.76 -8.00
N GLU A 473 11.73 11.72 -7.12
CA GLU A 473 12.84 12.66 -7.33
C GLU A 473 14.18 11.93 -7.44
N ILE A 474 14.42 11.00 -6.53
CA ILE A 474 15.68 10.27 -6.47
C ILE A 474 15.78 9.28 -7.63
N ILE A 475 14.66 8.64 -7.98
CA ILE A 475 14.63 7.74 -9.13
C ILE A 475 14.95 8.51 -10.42
N LYS A 476 14.43 9.72 -10.63
CA LYS A 476 14.78 10.55 -11.79
C LYS A 476 16.29 10.80 -11.87
N LEU A 477 16.95 11.09 -10.74
CA LEU A 477 18.40 11.28 -10.69
C LEU A 477 19.17 9.98 -10.97
N TYR A 478 18.72 8.88 -10.38
CA TYR A 478 19.29 7.54 -10.59
C TYR A 478 19.16 7.06 -12.03
N GLN A 479 18.02 7.33 -12.68
CA GLN A 479 17.78 6.98 -14.09
C GLN A 479 18.72 7.74 -15.03
N LYS A 480 19.01 9.01 -14.74
CA LYS A 480 19.94 9.82 -15.54
C LYS A 480 21.39 9.35 -15.44
N LYS A 481 21.82 8.94 -14.25
CA LYS A 481 23.19 8.45 -14.01
C LYS A 481 23.17 7.29 -13.01
N PRO A 482 23.03 6.05 -13.49
CA PRO A 482 22.96 4.88 -12.62
C PRO A 482 24.20 4.70 -11.74
N GLY A 483 23.99 4.17 -10.53
CA GLY A 483 25.02 3.95 -9.52
C GLY A 483 24.49 3.16 -8.33
N ILE A 484 24.73 3.61 -7.09
CA ILE A 484 24.21 3.00 -5.88
C ILE A 484 22.97 3.76 -5.40
N LEU A 485 21.79 3.13 -5.38
CA LEU A 485 20.59 3.72 -4.77
C LEU A 485 20.25 3.01 -3.46
N ILE A 486 20.39 3.72 -2.32
CA ILE A 486 20.04 3.22 -1.00
C ILE A 486 18.71 3.81 -0.54
N SER A 487 17.70 2.96 -0.35
CA SER A 487 16.34 3.40 -0.05
C SER A 487 15.57 2.41 0.82
N ALA A 488 14.83 2.96 1.78
CA ALA A 488 13.86 2.21 2.58
C ALA A 488 12.47 2.09 1.92
N GLY A 489 12.20 2.94 0.90
CA GLY A 489 10.92 3.03 0.21
C GLY A 489 10.87 2.30 -1.13
N ALA A 490 12.01 2.00 -1.76
CA ALA A 490 12.09 1.47 -3.12
C ALA A 490 11.61 0.01 -3.29
N SER A 491 11.10 -0.63 -2.24
CA SER A 491 10.46 -1.95 -2.34
C SER A 491 9.09 -1.91 -3.04
N VAL A 492 8.41 -0.76 -3.04
CA VAL A 492 7.04 -0.59 -3.56
C VAL A 492 6.95 0.66 -4.41
N GLY A 493 6.09 0.66 -5.43
CA GLY A 493 5.55 1.89 -6.01
C GLY A 493 6.29 2.50 -7.20
N LEU A 494 7.46 1.99 -7.62
CA LEU A 494 8.05 2.36 -8.92
C LEU A 494 9.06 1.30 -9.40
N SER A 495 9.26 1.16 -10.71
CA SER A 495 10.33 0.34 -11.31
C SER A 495 11.28 1.27 -12.08
N PRO A 496 12.53 1.48 -11.62
CA PRO A 496 13.47 2.27 -12.40
C PRO A 496 13.86 1.48 -13.66
N ARG A 497 13.32 1.92 -14.79
CA ARG A 497 13.61 1.48 -16.15
C ARG A 497 14.19 2.66 -16.91
N GLY A 498 15.02 2.40 -17.92
CA GLY A 498 15.54 3.47 -18.78
C GLY A 498 14.46 4.03 -19.67
N GLU A 499 14.79 5.06 -20.46
CA GLU A 499 13.83 5.75 -21.32
C GLU A 499 13.22 4.83 -22.39
N GLN A 500 13.94 3.78 -22.79
CA GLN A 500 13.49 2.78 -23.77
C GLN A 500 12.92 1.53 -23.11
N GLY A 501 12.75 1.53 -21.77
CA GLY A 501 12.28 0.36 -21.03
C GLY A 501 13.36 -0.68 -20.76
N GLU A 502 14.64 -0.35 -20.98
CA GLU A 502 15.77 -1.20 -20.65
C GLU A 502 16.00 -1.30 -19.13
N GLN A 503 16.63 -2.39 -18.71
CA GLN A 503 16.98 -2.63 -17.30
C GLN A 503 18.14 -1.71 -16.89
N ILE A 504 17.98 -0.93 -15.82
CA ILE A 504 19.01 0.02 -15.34
C ILE A 504 20.01 -0.63 -14.38
N PHE A 505 19.56 -1.61 -13.60
CA PHE A 505 20.36 -2.20 -12.52
C PHE A 505 20.33 -3.72 -12.61
N HIS A 506 21.48 -4.34 -12.35
CA HIS A 506 21.66 -5.79 -12.37
C HIS A 506 21.90 -6.38 -10.99
N ASP A 507 22.12 -5.53 -9.98
CA ASP A 507 22.35 -5.96 -8.60
C ASP A 507 21.22 -5.44 -7.69
N LEU A 508 20.63 -6.36 -6.92
CA LEU A 508 19.64 -6.06 -5.89
C LEU A 508 20.17 -6.52 -4.54
N LEU A 509 20.45 -5.58 -3.65
CA LEU A 509 20.91 -5.87 -2.30
C LEU A 509 19.75 -5.67 -1.31
N ILE A 510 19.32 -6.75 -0.67
CA ILE A 510 18.41 -6.70 0.49
C ILE A 510 19.26 -6.80 1.74
N THR A 511 19.41 -5.70 2.46
CA THR A 511 20.32 -5.65 3.62
C THR A 511 19.82 -6.54 4.75
N ARG A 512 18.54 -6.41 5.09
CA ARG A 512 17.89 -7.25 6.12
C ARG A 512 16.42 -7.50 5.86
N ILE A 513 15.91 -8.56 6.48
CA ILE A 513 14.50 -8.90 6.52
C ILE A 513 13.76 -7.92 7.46
N PRO A 514 12.74 -7.19 6.97
CA PRO A 514 12.13 -6.04 7.66
C PRO A 514 11.08 -6.46 8.69
N PHE A 515 11.44 -7.29 9.67
CA PHE A 515 10.56 -7.54 10.82
C PHE A 515 10.30 -6.23 11.58
N PRO A 516 9.04 -5.92 11.94
CA PRO A 516 8.75 -4.80 12.81
C PRO A 516 9.35 -5.07 14.20
N PRO A 517 9.70 -4.00 14.95
CA PRO A 517 10.18 -4.15 16.32
C PRO A 517 9.13 -4.85 17.19
N PRO A 518 9.53 -5.70 18.15
CA PRO A 518 8.60 -6.34 19.08
C PRO A 518 7.81 -5.29 19.87
N ASP A 519 6.47 -5.37 19.82
CA ASP A 519 5.58 -4.48 20.57
C ASP A 519 4.87 -5.28 21.67
N ARG A 520 5.50 -5.34 22.85
CA ARG A 520 4.95 -6.05 24.02
C ARG A 520 3.62 -5.47 24.48
N MET A 521 3.47 -4.15 24.42
CA MET A 521 2.24 -3.49 24.85
C MET A 521 1.07 -3.82 23.93
N LYS A 522 1.29 -3.89 22.61
CA LYS A 522 0.26 -4.37 21.68
C LYS A 522 -0.18 -5.80 22.01
N VAL A 523 0.78 -6.68 22.32
CA VAL A 523 0.50 -8.07 22.70
C VAL A 523 -0.30 -8.14 24.01
N GLU A 524 0.14 -7.43 25.05
CA GLU A 524 -0.51 -7.40 26.37
C GLU A 524 -1.92 -6.77 26.31
N SER A 525 -2.07 -5.67 25.57
CA SER A 525 -3.36 -5.00 25.36
C SER A 525 -4.34 -5.89 24.60
N LEU A 526 -3.91 -6.55 23.52
CA LEU A 526 -4.75 -7.49 22.79
C LEU A 526 -5.13 -8.71 23.63
N TYR A 527 -4.19 -9.23 24.42
CA TYR A 527 -4.45 -10.32 25.36
C TYR A 527 -5.48 -9.95 26.42
N GLY A 528 -5.32 -8.78 27.07
CA GLY A 528 -6.29 -8.27 28.05
C GLY A 528 -7.69 -8.15 27.45
N TYR A 529 -7.78 -7.57 26.25
CA TYR A 529 -9.03 -7.44 25.50
C TYR A 529 -9.72 -8.78 25.22
N LEU A 530 -8.97 -9.78 24.73
CA LEU A 530 -9.52 -11.09 24.41
C LEU A 530 -9.98 -11.82 25.68
N LYS A 531 -9.21 -11.70 26.76
CA LYS A 531 -9.55 -12.26 28.08
C LYS A 531 -10.86 -11.65 28.62
N ASP A 532 -11.02 -10.34 28.55
CA ASP A 532 -12.22 -9.63 29.04
C ASP A 532 -13.50 -10.02 28.27
N ARG A 533 -13.35 -10.48 27.02
CA ARG A 533 -14.45 -11.02 26.20
C ARG A 533 -14.69 -12.52 26.39
N GLY A 534 -14.01 -13.15 27.35
CA GLY A 534 -14.17 -14.57 27.65
C GLY A 534 -13.41 -15.51 26.71
N TYR A 535 -12.50 -15.02 25.88
CA TYR A 535 -11.64 -15.88 25.07
C TYR A 535 -10.52 -16.48 25.93
N GLY A 536 -10.47 -17.81 26.04
CA GLY A 536 -9.46 -18.56 26.81
C GLY A 536 -8.11 -18.70 26.11
N LEU A 537 -7.57 -17.61 25.56
CA LEU A 537 -6.25 -17.60 24.90
C LEU A 537 -5.12 -17.34 25.91
N THR A 538 -3.91 -17.80 25.61
CA THR A 538 -2.69 -17.46 26.39
C THR A 538 -1.96 -16.26 25.78
N LEU A 539 -1.19 -15.53 26.58
CA LEU A 539 -0.34 -14.43 26.11
C LEU A 539 0.62 -14.90 24.99
N GLU A 540 1.17 -16.10 25.14
CA GLU A 540 2.03 -16.73 24.13
C GLU A 540 1.31 -16.99 22.81
N SER A 541 0.04 -17.42 22.86
CA SER A 541 -0.79 -17.63 21.66
C SER A 541 -1.02 -16.32 20.90
N VAL A 542 -1.25 -15.21 21.64
CA VAL A 542 -1.40 -13.88 21.06
C VAL A 542 -0.09 -13.41 20.43
N HIS A 543 1.03 -13.60 21.12
CA HIS A 543 2.36 -13.29 20.60
C HIS A 543 2.67 -14.06 19.30
N ARG A 544 2.40 -15.37 19.28
CA ARG A 544 2.57 -16.21 18.09
C ARG A 544 1.70 -15.74 16.93
N THR A 545 0.46 -15.33 17.20
CA THR A 545 -0.46 -14.81 16.17
C THR A 545 0.11 -13.55 15.51
N ILE A 546 0.53 -12.56 16.33
CA ILE A 546 1.15 -11.33 15.83
C ILE A 546 2.44 -11.63 15.06
N TYR A 547 3.26 -12.56 15.54
CA TYR A 547 4.46 -12.99 14.83
C TYR A 547 4.14 -13.55 13.44
N LEU A 548 3.15 -14.44 13.32
CA LEU A 548 2.73 -15.01 12.04
C LEU A 548 2.18 -13.94 11.10
N GLU A 549 1.39 -12.98 11.59
CA GLU A 549 0.94 -11.83 10.78
C GLU A 549 2.11 -11.02 10.23
N ASN A 550 3.10 -10.71 11.07
CA ASN A 550 4.30 -9.99 10.66
C ASN A 550 5.15 -10.78 9.67
N LEU A 551 5.33 -12.09 9.89
CA LEU A 551 6.05 -12.97 8.97
C LEU A 551 5.42 -12.98 7.58
N ARG A 552 4.08 -13.00 7.49
CA ARG A 552 3.34 -12.94 6.22
C ARG A 552 3.57 -11.61 5.50
N LYS A 553 3.49 -10.48 6.22
CA LYS A 553 3.80 -9.14 5.68
C LYS A 553 5.23 -9.08 5.13
N VAL A 554 6.18 -9.65 5.87
CA VAL A 554 7.59 -9.74 5.48
C VAL A 554 7.78 -10.56 4.20
N ILE A 555 7.15 -11.74 4.09
CA ILE A 555 7.24 -12.58 2.88
C ILE A 555 6.69 -11.82 1.66
N ARG A 556 5.51 -11.19 1.78
CA ARG A 556 4.92 -10.39 0.69
C ARG A 556 5.83 -9.23 0.28
N LYS A 557 6.35 -8.46 1.24
CA LYS A 557 7.30 -7.37 0.97
C LYS A 557 8.58 -7.88 0.32
N GLY A 558 9.11 -9.02 0.76
CA GLY A 558 10.27 -9.67 0.16
C GLY A 558 10.03 -10.08 -1.29
N LYS A 559 8.90 -10.74 -1.59
CA LYS A 559 8.50 -11.08 -2.96
C LYS A 559 8.40 -9.83 -3.85
N GLN A 560 7.85 -8.73 -3.32
CA GLN A 560 7.80 -7.45 -4.04
C GLN A 560 9.19 -6.89 -4.32
N SER A 561 10.10 -6.94 -3.35
CA SER A 561 11.50 -6.54 -3.49
C SER A 561 12.20 -7.33 -4.60
N VAL A 562 12.13 -8.67 -4.56
CA VAL A 562 12.71 -9.54 -5.59
C VAL A 562 12.11 -9.25 -6.97
N GLY A 563 10.79 -9.05 -7.03
CA GLY A 563 10.08 -8.69 -8.26
C GLY A 563 10.46 -7.34 -8.87
N ARG A 564 11.25 -6.48 -8.19
CA ARG A 564 11.76 -5.24 -8.79
C ARG A 564 12.87 -5.48 -9.79
N GLY A 565 13.66 -6.53 -9.62
CA GLY A 565 14.80 -6.83 -10.48
C GLY A 565 14.45 -7.44 -11.84
N ILE A 566 13.22 -7.94 -12.03
CA ILE A 566 12.81 -8.65 -13.25
C ILE A 566 11.43 -8.18 -13.70
N ARG A 567 11.35 -7.46 -14.82
CA ARG A 567 10.13 -6.99 -15.47
C ARG A 567 10.06 -7.30 -16.97
N SER A 568 11.00 -8.07 -17.51
CA SER A 568 11.05 -8.57 -18.89
C SER A 568 11.58 -10.00 -18.85
N GLU A 569 11.25 -10.78 -19.89
CA GLU A 569 11.77 -12.13 -20.09
C GLU A 569 13.29 -12.15 -20.30
N THR A 570 13.85 -11.02 -20.78
CA THR A 570 15.28 -10.84 -21.04
C THR A 570 16.05 -10.23 -19.87
N ASP A 571 15.38 -9.83 -18.79
CA ASP A 571 16.08 -9.22 -17.65
C ASP A 571 16.89 -10.26 -16.90
N SER A 572 18.05 -9.85 -16.37
CA SER A 572 18.89 -10.67 -15.51
C SER A 572 19.26 -9.90 -14.25
N ILE A 573 19.08 -10.52 -13.09
CA ILE A 573 19.36 -9.90 -11.79
C ILE A 573 20.21 -10.80 -10.90
N ARG A 574 21.17 -10.20 -10.19
CA ARG A 574 21.89 -10.80 -9.07
C ARG A 574 21.29 -10.28 -7.78
N ILE A 575 20.82 -11.17 -6.93
CA ILE A 575 20.20 -10.81 -5.65
C ILE A 575 21.12 -11.22 -4.52
N MET A 576 21.37 -10.31 -3.59
CA MET A 576 22.11 -10.57 -2.37
C MET A 576 21.22 -10.28 -1.15
N ILE A 577 21.07 -11.25 -0.25
CA ILE A 577 20.31 -11.09 1.00
C ILE A 577 21.29 -11.20 2.18
N LEU A 578 21.60 -10.08 2.84
CA LEU A 578 22.61 -10.00 3.91
C LEU A 578 22.03 -10.14 5.32
N ASP A 579 20.96 -10.93 5.45
CA ASP A 579 20.37 -11.27 6.75
C ASP A 579 20.61 -12.74 7.10
N PRO A 580 21.36 -13.07 8.17
CA PRO A 580 21.57 -14.45 8.59
C PRO A 580 20.29 -15.15 9.08
N ARG A 581 19.17 -14.43 9.20
CA ARG A 581 17.86 -15.04 9.49
C ARG A 581 17.20 -15.65 8.25
N PHE A 582 17.68 -15.33 7.04
CA PHE A 582 17.18 -15.96 5.83
C PHE A 582 17.65 -17.43 5.80
N PRO A 583 16.76 -18.41 5.58
CA PRO A 583 17.10 -19.81 5.77
C PRO A 583 18.09 -20.29 4.70
N GLU A 584 19.14 -21.00 5.13
CA GLU A 584 19.99 -21.77 4.24
C GLU A 584 19.17 -22.92 3.61
N PRO A 585 19.37 -23.26 2.33
CA PRO A 585 18.57 -24.30 1.67
C PRO A 585 18.59 -25.65 2.40
N ALA A 586 19.75 -26.02 2.95
CA ALA A 586 19.97 -27.26 3.68
C ALA A 586 19.42 -27.24 5.12
N ASP A 587 19.20 -26.08 5.74
CA ASP A 587 18.64 -25.98 7.09
C ASP A 587 17.11 -26.10 7.06
N LEU A 588 16.62 -27.33 7.19
CA LEU A 588 15.19 -27.65 7.29
C LEU A 588 14.60 -27.29 8.67
N SER A 589 15.44 -27.11 9.69
CA SER A 589 15.02 -26.86 11.08
C SER A 589 14.80 -25.39 11.42
N SER A 590 15.20 -24.49 10.51
CA SER A 590 15.09 -23.05 10.70
C SER A 590 13.70 -22.60 11.12
N ARG A 591 13.61 -21.90 12.25
CA ARG A 591 12.37 -21.20 12.66
C ARG A 591 11.89 -20.15 11.64
N HIS A 592 12.76 -19.77 10.70
CA HIS A 592 12.50 -18.81 9.65
C HIS A 592 12.28 -19.47 8.28
N ARG A 593 12.06 -20.78 8.22
CA ARG A 593 11.94 -21.54 6.97
C ARG A 593 10.96 -20.93 5.98
N SER A 594 9.83 -20.40 6.44
CA SER A 594 8.82 -19.78 5.57
C SER A 594 9.34 -18.56 4.79
N LEU A 595 10.47 -17.95 5.18
CA LEU A 595 11.10 -16.87 4.41
C LEU A 595 11.62 -17.36 3.05
N GLU A 596 11.83 -18.67 2.83
CA GLU A 596 12.19 -19.21 1.50
C GLU A 596 11.18 -18.80 0.43
N HIS A 597 9.91 -18.59 0.82
CA HIS A 597 8.84 -18.18 -0.09
C HIS A 597 9.00 -16.74 -0.61
N ILE A 598 9.97 -15.97 -0.12
CA ILE A 598 10.37 -14.71 -0.75
C ILE A 598 10.90 -14.96 -2.17
N ILE A 599 11.55 -16.11 -2.39
CA ILE A 599 12.03 -16.51 -3.71
C ILE A 599 10.87 -17.09 -4.53
N PRO A 600 10.57 -16.53 -5.72
CA PRO A 600 9.56 -17.06 -6.61
C PRO A 600 9.78 -18.54 -6.94
N VAL A 601 8.70 -19.29 -7.18
CA VAL A 601 8.76 -20.75 -7.42
C VAL A 601 9.68 -21.08 -8.59
N ARG A 602 9.64 -20.28 -9.65
CA ARG A 602 10.49 -20.44 -10.84
C ARG A 602 11.99 -20.35 -10.54
N PHE A 603 12.38 -19.71 -9.43
CA PHE A 603 13.77 -19.57 -9.01
C PHE A 603 14.18 -20.48 -7.83
N ARG A 604 13.42 -21.55 -7.58
CA ARG A 604 13.73 -22.51 -6.51
C ARG A 604 15.04 -23.26 -6.75
N ARG A 605 15.45 -23.46 -8.00
CA ARG A 605 16.71 -24.14 -8.32
C ARG A 605 17.90 -23.27 -7.93
N GLU A 606 17.81 -21.99 -8.24
CA GLU A 606 18.76 -20.93 -7.93
C GLU A 606 18.87 -20.75 -6.42
N TYR A 607 17.75 -20.81 -5.68
CA TYR A 607 17.79 -20.84 -4.22
C TYR A 607 18.52 -22.07 -3.68
N ARG A 608 18.24 -23.28 -4.19
CA ARG A 608 18.90 -24.51 -3.72
C ARG A 608 20.41 -24.56 -3.99
N SER A 609 20.88 -23.83 -4.98
CA SER A 609 22.28 -23.77 -5.41
C SER A 609 22.91 -22.40 -5.18
N CYS A 610 22.31 -21.59 -4.30
CA CYS A 610 22.79 -20.23 -4.04
C CYS A 610 24.16 -20.24 -3.38
N GLU A 611 24.91 -19.16 -3.59
CA GLU A 611 26.12 -18.91 -2.83
C GLU A 611 25.75 -18.54 -1.38
N ILE A 612 26.44 -19.12 -0.40
CA ILE A 612 26.23 -18.84 1.02
C ILE A 612 27.48 -18.19 1.58
N LEU A 613 27.37 -16.92 1.97
CA LEU A 613 28.44 -16.18 2.64
C LEU A 613 28.49 -16.58 4.12
N SER A 614 29.64 -17.01 4.62
CA SER A 614 29.80 -17.45 6.02
C SER A 614 28.77 -18.56 6.39
N PRO A 615 28.82 -19.73 5.72
CA PRO A 615 27.91 -20.84 6.01
C PRO A 615 28.10 -21.34 7.44
N ALA A 616 27.10 -22.03 7.99
CA ALA A 616 27.26 -22.75 9.25
C ALA A 616 28.51 -23.66 9.19
N HIS A 617 29.31 -23.68 10.26
CA HIS A 617 30.39 -24.66 10.37
C HIS A 617 29.78 -26.06 10.35
N CYS A 618 30.01 -26.83 9.28
CA CYS A 618 29.92 -28.27 9.36
C CYS A 618 31.10 -28.71 10.21
N GLU A 619 30.85 -29.17 11.43
CA GLU A 619 31.78 -30.12 12.05
C GLU A 619 31.78 -31.33 11.11
N GLU A 620 32.86 -31.51 10.35
CA GLU A 620 33.08 -32.71 9.55
C GLU A 620 32.87 -33.93 10.44
N ASP A 621 32.13 -34.90 9.90
CA ASP A 621 31.78 -36.16 10.52
C ASP A 621 32.91 -36.70 11.40
N ILE A 622 32.56 -37.05 12.64
CA ILE A 622 33.34 -37.99 13.45
C ILE A 622 33.54 -39.23 12.55
N GLN A 623 34.75 -39.37 12.00
CA GLN A 623 35.16 -40.60 11.33
C GLN A 623 34.96 -41.76 12.31
N CYS A 624 34.03 -42.66 11.98
CA CYS A 624 33.87 -43.96 12.64
C CYS A 624 35.13 -44.81 12.47
#